data_AF-A0A1H3YGV1-F1
#
_entry.id   AF-A0A1H3YGV1-F1
#
_cell.length_a   1.000
_cell.length_b   1.000
_cell.length_c   1.000
_cell.angle_alpha   90.00
_cell.angle_beta   90.00
_cell.angle_gamma   90.00
#
_symmetry.space_group_name_H-M   'P 1'
#
loop_
_entity.id
_entity.type
_entity.pdbx_description
1 polymer ?
#
loop_
_entity_poly.entity_id
_entity_poly.type
_entity_poly.pdbx_seq_one_letter_code
_entity_poly.pdbx_strand_id
1 'polypeptide(L)'
;MENQGSKIDDQHSTINNQPSFFVHESSYVDTPVTIGAGTKIWHFCHVLPECEIGAGCSFGQNCVIGPRVKIGNNVKVQNNISIYEGVEIEDDVFLGPSCVLTNVTNPRSQVLRKSLYEKTLLKRGCSIGANATIVCGITIGRYAFIGAGAVVHSDVPDYALMLGVPAKQKGWMSRHGHFLKNPDSEGVMICPESKLHYEVRDGVLSCLDQGENDSLPSELAIGHEFYDDFKDK
;
A
#
# COMPACT_ATOMS: atom_id res chain seq x y z
N MET A 1 32.28 30.46 58.72
CA MET A 1 32.09 30.88 57.31
C MET A 1 32.34 29.65 56.46
N GLU A 2 31.31 28.83 56.30
CA GLU A 2 31.32 27.69 55.39
C GLU A 2 29.95 27.66 54.73
N ASN A 3 29.93 27.64 53.40
CA ASN A 3 28.97 26.83 52.69
C ASN A 3 29.48 26.53 51.28
N GLN A 4 29.69 25.24 51.01
CA GLN A 4 29.84 24.69 49.68
C GLN A 4 28.47 24.72 48.99
N GLY A 5 28.42 25.16 47.74
CA GLY A 5 27.23 25.13 46.89
C GLY A 5 27.61 24.65 45.49
N SER A 6 27.16 23.45 45.17
CA SER A 6 27.43 22.66 43.97
C SER A 6 26.54 23.02 42.78
N LYS A 7 27.09 22.83 41.56
CA LYS A 7 26.41 22.56 40.26
C LYS A 7 25.50 23.69 39.73
N ILE A 8 25.47 23.99 38.44
CA ILE A 8 24.90 23.15 37.38
C ILE A 8 25.57 23.53 36.04
N ASP A 9 26.09 22.52 35.34
CA ASP A 9 26.41 22.61 33.92
C ASP A 9 25.10 22.68 33.12
N ASP A 10 24.86 23.79 32.44
CA ASP A 10 23.76 23.94 31.48
C ASP A 10 24.07 23.10 30.23
N GLN A 11 23.71 21.82 30.29
CA GLN A 11 23.55 21.00 29.09
C GLN A 11 22.28 21.45 28.36
N HIS A 12 22.45 22.31 27.36
CA HIS A 12 21.44 22.56 26.34
C HIS A 12 21.11 21.23 25.62
N SER A 13 20.11 20.52 26.12
CA SER A 13 19.45 19.45 25.38
C SER A 13 18.74 20.09 24.18
N THR A 14 19.31 19.92 23.00
CA THR A 14 18.63 20.20 21.74
C THR A 14 17.55 19.14 21.58
N ILE A 15 16.33 19.47 22.02
CA ILE A 15 15.14 18.70 21.65
C ILE A 15 15.08 18.75 20.13
N ASN A 16 15.36 17.63 19.48
CA ASN A 16 15.24 17.46 18.04
C ASN A 16 13.76 17.66 17.67
N ASN A 17 13.39 18.91 17.40
CA ASN A 17 12.04 19.34 17.07
C ASN A 17 11.72 19.06 15.59
N GLN A 18 12.13 17.88 15.10
CA GLN A 18 11.78 17.45 13.76
C GLN A 18 10.30 17.10 13.74
N PRO A 19 9.53 17.62 12.76
CA PRO A 19 8.13 17.25 12.64
C PRO A 19 8.01 15.73 12.49
N SER A 20 6.97 15.15 13.09
CA SER A 20 6.77 13.70 13.10
C SER A 20 6.60 13.13 11.69
N PHE A 21 6.26 13.96 10.70
CA PHE A 21 6.14 13.63 9.28
C PHE A 21 6.74 14.75 8.42
N PHE A 22 6.92 14.48 7.13
CA PHE A 22 7.47 15.42 6.16
C PHE A 22 6.43 15.82 5.11
N VAL A 23 6.33 17.10 4.81
CA VAL A 23 5.55 17.64 3.68
C VAL A 23 6.45 18.59 2.91
N HIS A 24 6.62 18.34 1.62
CA HIS A 24 7.37 19.24 0.75
C HIS A 24 6.64 20.59 0.61
N GLU A 25 7.37 21.70 0.55
CA GLU A 25 6.81 23.07 0.50
C GLU A 25 5.90 23.35 -0.70
N SER A 26 6.03 22.55 -1.76
CA SER A 26 5.19 22.65 -2.96
C SER A 26 3.89 21.85 -2.87
N SER A 27 3.61 21.22 -1.72
CA SER A 27 2.42 20.42 -1.48
C SER A 27 1.47 21.11 -0.51
N TYR A 28 0.18 20.85 -0.68
CA TYR A 28 -0.88 21.46 0.13
C TYR A 28 -1.65 20.41 0.92
N VAL A 29 -1.91 20.69 2.20
CA VAL A 29 -2.67 19.83 3.11
C VAL A 29 -3.79 20.67 3.72
N ASP A 30 -5.02 20.40 3.29
CA ASP A 30 -6.21 21.10 3.79
C ASP A 30 -6.66 20.49 5.11
N THR A 31 -6.68 21.25 6.19
CA THR A 31 -7.06 20.74 7.53
C THR A 31 -8.59 20.64 7.69
N PRO A 32 -9.09 19.74 8.57
CA PRO A 32 -8.34 18.82 9.45
C PRO A 32 -7.82 17.58 8.71
N VAL A 33 -6.58 17.14 8.98
CA VAL A 33 -6.04 15.85 8.50
C VAL A 33 -5.21 15.22 9.62
N THR A 34 -5.28 13.90 9.77
CA THR A 34 -4.38 13.15 10.64
C THR A 34 -3.31 12.47 9.80
N ILE A 35 -2.03 12.70 10.13
CA ILE A 35 -0.88 12.11 9.45
C ILE A 35 0.01 11.43 10.50
N GLY A 36 0.24 10.12 10.32
CA GLY A 36 1.08 9.32 11.20
C GLY A 36 2.56 9.63 11.07
N ALA A 37 3.33 9.25 12.10
CA ALA A 37 4.77 9.50 12.16
C ALA A 37 5.55 8.80 11.04
N GLY A 38 6.64 9.40 10.58
CA GLY A 38 7.49 8.90 9.50
C GLY A 38 6.90 9.05 8.09
N THR A 39 5.65 9.51 7.95
CA THR A 39 5.03 9.70 6.64
C THR A 39 5.70 10.84 5.86
N LYS A 40 5.87 10.66 4.55
CA LYS A 40 6.51 11.62 3.64
C LYS A 40 5.59 11.97 2.48
N ILE A 41 5.26 13.24 2.34
CA ILE A 41 4.49 13.80 1.23
C ILE A 41 5.47 14.61 0.36
N TRP A 42 5.78 14.09 -0.83
CA TRP A 42 6.70 14.72 -1.77
C TRP A 42 6.00 15.80 -2.60
N HIS A 43 6.71 16.36 -3.59
CA HIS A 43 6.35 17.54 -4.37
C HIS A 43 4.94 17.50 -4.99
N PHE A 44 4.28 18.66 -5.00
CA PHE A 44 3.04 18.92 -5.75
C PHE A 44 1.88 17.98 -5.38
N CYS A 45 1.83 17.50 -4.15
CA CYS A 45 0.70 16.72 -3.66
C CYS A 45 -0.40 17.65 -3.12
N HIS A 46 -1.64 17.17 -3.17
CA HIS A 46 -2.77 17.81 -2.50
C HIS A 46 -3.52 16.79 -1.65
N VAL A 47 -3.50 16.99 -0.33
CA VAL A 47 -4.27 16.21 0.63
C VAL A 47 -5.49 17.03 1.05
N LEU A 48 -6.68 16.53 0.73
CA LEU A 48 -7.95 17.18 1.05
C LEU A 48 -8.37 16.90 2.51
N PRO A 49 -9.37 17.64 3.06
CA PRO A 49 -9.75 17.52 4.46
C PRO A 49 -10.27 16.14 4.86
N GLU A 50 -10.27 15.92 6.17
CA GLU A 50 -10.83 14.77 6.88
C GLU A 50 -10.16 13.43 6.53
N CYS A 51 -8.95 13.47 5.97
CA CYS A 51 -8.17 12.26 5.72
C CYS A 51 -7.52 11.71 6.99
N GLU A 52 -7.44 10.38 7.07
CA GLU A 52 -6.70 9.63 8.08
C GLU A 52 -5.57 8.86 7.37
N ILE A 53 -4.33 9.30 7.54
CA ILE A 53 -3.14 8.69 6.94
C ILE A 53 -2.26 8.10 8.06
N GLY A 54 -1.98 6.81 7.98
CA GLY A 54 -1.15 6.09 8.95
C GLY A 54 0.33 6.50 8.94
N ALA A 55 1.13 5.77 9.73
CA ALA A 55 2.55 5.99 9.90
C ALA A 55 3.38 5.39 8.75
N GLY A 56 4.55 5.97 8.48
CA GLY A 56 5.54 5.43 7.53
C GLY A 56 5.08 5.40 6.08
N CYS A 57 4.05 6.16 5.69
CA CYS A 57 3.60 6.22 4.31
C CYS A 57 4.54 7.08 3.45
N SER A 58 4.53 6.87 2.13
CA SER A 58 5.20 7.77 1.20
C SER A 58 4.34 8.08 -0.01
N PHE A 59 4.14 9.35 -0.29
CA PHE A 59 3.39 9.86 -1.44
C PHE A 59 4.33 10.56 -2.39
N GLY A 60 4.54 9.98 -3.57
CA GLY A 60 5.36 10.50 -4.66
C GLY A 60 4.81 11.81 -5.23
N GLN A 61 5.45 12.30 -6.27
CA GLN A 61 5.08 13.58 -6.88
C GLN A 61 3.64 13.56 -7.44
N ASN A 62 2.91 14.67 -7.31
CA ASN A 62 1.61 14.88 -7.95
C ASN A 62 0.55 13.84 -7.53
N CYS A 63 0.55 13.46 -6.25
CA CYS A 63 -0.53 12.66 -5.68
C CYS A 63 -1.68 13.55 -5.19
N VAL A 64 -2.92 13.11 -5.42
CA VAL A 64 -4.12 13.75 -4.86
C VAL A 64 -4.81 12.77 -3.94
N ILE A 65 -5.04 13.17 -2.70
CA ILE A 65 -5.77 12.37 -1.71
C ILE A 65 -7.08 13.11 -1.47
N GLY A 66 -8.19 12.54 -1.96
CA GLY A 66 -9.54 13.07 -1.81
C GLY A 66 -10.01 13.09 -0.36
N PRO A 67 -11.11 13.80 -0.06
CA PRO A 67 -11.55 13.99 1.31
C PRO A 67 -12.01 12.67 1.94
N ARG A 68 -11.92 12.56 3.26
CA ARG A 68 -12.41 11.39 4.05
C ARG A 68 -11.80 10.06 3.64
N VAL A 69 -10.62 10.06 3.01
CA VAL A 69 -9.90 8.84 2.65
C VAL A 69 -9.17 8.29 3.87
N LYS A 70 -9.19 6.96 4.02
CA LYS A 70 -8.49 6.23 5.08
C LYS A 70 -7.37 5.39 4.49
N ILE A 71 -6.16 5.62 4.97
CA ILE A 71 -4.93 4.96 4.54
C ILE A 71 -4.22 4.41 5.77
N GLY A 72 -3.91 3.11 5.75
CA GLY A 72 -3.16 2.42 6.79
C GLY A 72 -1.70 2.87 6.89
N ASN A 73 -0.88 2.03 7.51
CA ASN A 73 0.54 2.25 7.74
C ASN A 73 1.39 1.67 6.61
N ASN A 74 2.59 2.21 6.42
CA ASN A 74 3.59 1.72 5.47
C ASN A 74 3.08 1.62 4.01
N VAL A 75 2.08 2.45 3.66
CA VAL A 75 1.55 2.51 2.30
C VAL A 75 2.50 3.31 1.40
N LYS A 76 2.82 2.77 0.23
CA LYS A 76 3.71 3.40 -0.75
C LYS A 76 2.92 3.80 -1.98
N VAL A 77 2.74 5.09 -2.16
CA VAL A 77 2.02 5.70 -3.29
C VAL A 77 3.05 6.36 -4.20
N GLN A 78 3.24 5.79 -5.39
CA GLN A 78 4.17 6.34 -6.38
C GLN A 78 3.57 7.57 -7.09
N ASN A 79 4.34 8.18 -8.01
CA ASN A 79 3.95 9.44 -8.65
C ASN A 79 2.63 9.35 -9.45
N ASN A 80 1.91 10.47 -9.51
CA ASN A 80 0.71 10.71 -10.33
C ASN A 80 -0.50 9.83 -9.98
N ILE A 81 -0.79 9.63 -8.70
CA ILE A 81 -1.90 8.78 -8.25
C ILE A 81 -2.96 9.64 -7.56
N SER A 82 -4.21 9.46 -7.98
CA SER A 82 -5.38 10.08 -7.33
C SER A 82 -6.12 9.03 -6.52
N ILE A 83 -6.18 9.22 -5.21
CA ILE A 83 -6.92 8.37 -4.26
C ILE A 83 -8.22 9.09 -3.95
N TYR A 84 -9.29 8.71 -4.61
CA TYR A 84 -10.59 9.40 -4.49
C TYR A 84 -11.34 8.99 -3.22
N GLU A 85 -12.29 9.85 -2.81
CA GLU A 85 -13.27 9.49 -1.79
C GLU A 85 -13.98 8.17 -2.16
N GLY A 86 -14.12 7.28 -1.18
CA GLY A 86 -14.62 5.91 -1.34
C GLY A 86 -13.52 4.85 -1.44
N VAL A 87 -12.26 5.24 -1.65
CA VAL A 87 -11.12 4.31 -1.56
C VAL A 87 -10.68 4.17 -0.10
N GLU A 88 -10.57 2.92 0.36
CA GLU A 88 -9.96 2.55 1.64
C GLU A 88 -8.73 1.69 1.38
N ILE A 89 -7.62 2.02 2.05
CA ILE A 89 -6.33 1.37 1.84
C ILE A 89 -5.82 0.84 3.17
N GLU A 90 -5.63 -0.47 3.27
CA GLU A 90 -5.04 -1.12 4.44
C GLU A 90 -3.50 -0.97 4.46
N ASP A 91 -2.88 -1.49 5.50
CA ASP A 91 -1.42 -1.42 5.70
C ASP A 91 -0.63 -2.09 4.55
N ASP A 92 0.61 -1.65 4.35
CA ASP A 92 1.60 -2.28 3.46
C ASP A 92 1.21 -2.30 1.96
N VAL A 93 0.15 -1.60 1.55
CA VAL A 93 -0.26 -1.52 0.14
C VAL A 93 0.76 -0.75 -0.69
N PHE A 94 1.02 -1.26 -1.90
CA PHE A 94 1.86 -0.59 -2.90
C PHE A 94 1.01 -0.14 -4.08
N LEU A 95 1.00 1.17 -4.37
CA LEU A 95 0.40 1.76 -5.55
C LEU A 95 1.49 2.21 -6.52
N GLY A 96 1.67 1.44 -7.60
CA GLY A 96 2.66 1.68 -8.64
C GLY A 96 2.40 2.96 -9.44
N PRO A 97 3.43 3.49 -10.11
CA PRO A 97 3.39 4.82 -10.69
C PRO A 97 2.23 4.93 -11.69
N SER A 98 1.45 6.01 -11.52
CA SER A 98 0.31 6.35 -12.37
C SER A 98 -0.77 5.26 -12.45
N CYS A 99 -0.89 4.37 -11.46
CA CYS A 99 -2.10 3.54 -11.38
C CYS A 99 -3.34 4.41 -11.16
N VAL A 100 -4.47 4.00 -11.73
CA VAL A 100 -5.71 4.76 -11.75
C VAL A 100 -6.74 4.07 -10.88
N LEU A 101 -7.25 4.80 -9.90
CA LEU A 101 -8.40 4.42 -9.10
C LEU A 101 -9.63 5.17 -9.61
N THR A 102 -10.82 4.62 -9.43
CA THR A 102 -12.08 5.27 -9.79
C THR A 102 -13.04 5.21 -8.60
N ASN A 103 -14.16 5.93 -8.66
CA ASN A 103 -15.21 5.89 -7.62
C ASN A 103 -16.63 5.96 -8.18
N VAL A 104 -16.80 6.01 -9.51
CA VAL A 104 -18.10 5.96 -10.18
C VAL A 104 -17.95 5.07 -11.41
N THR A 105 -18.73 3.98 -11.49
CA THR A 105 -18.65 3.04 -12.62
C THR A 105 -19.18 3.62 -13.93
N ASN A 106 -20.18 4.51 -13.86
CA ASN A 106 -20.90 5.03 -15.04
C ASN A 106 -20.96 6.57 -15.12
N PRO A 107 -19.81 7.27 -15.13
CA PRO A 107 -19.78 8.72 -15.08
C PRO A 107 -20.35 9.36 -16.36
N ARG A 108 -21.08 10.46 -16.19
CA ARG A 108 -21.55 11.36 -17.24
C ARG A 108 -21.48 12.78 -16.71
N SER A 109 -20.90 13.72 -17.45
CA SER A 109 -20.64 15.08 -16.97
C SER A 109 -21.92 15.84 -16.59
N GLN A 110 -23.03 15.58 -17.27
CA GLN A 110 -24.34 16.16 -16.97
C GLN A 110 -25.08 15.49 -15.79
N VAL A 111 -24.57 14.38 -15.25
CA VAL A 111 -25.22 13.61 -14.19
C VAL A 111 -24.32 13.58 -12.95
N LEU A 112 -24.68 14.38 -11.95
CA LEU A 112 -23.97 14.44 -10.68
C LEU A 112 -24.19 13.13 -9.89
N ARG A 113 -23.10 12.40 -9.58
CA ARG A 113 -23.14 11.14 -8.83
C ARG A 113 -22.34 11.16 -7.52
N LYS A 114 -22.10 12.36 -6.98
CA LYS A 114 -21.28 12.52 -5.76
C LYS A 114 -21.80 11.72 -4.55
N SER A 115 -23.11 11.50 -4.46
CA SER A 115 -23.75 10.70 -3.40
C SER A 115 -23.75 9.18 -3.67
N LEU A 116 -23.17 8.74 -4.79
CA LEU A 116 -23.19 7.36 -5.28
C LEU A 116 -21.77 6.81 -5.48
N TYR A 117 -20.79 7.36 -4.76
CA TYR A 117 -19.43 6.83 -4.84
C TYR A 117 -19.36 5.40 -4.33
N GLU A 118 -18.73 4.54 -5.13
CA GLU A 118 -18.62 3.11 -4.84
C GLU A 118 -17.34 2.83 -4.07
N LYS A 119 -17.46 2.07 -2.98
CA LYS A 119 -16.33 1.74 -2.12
C LYS A 119 -15.36 0.81 -2.86
N THR A 120 -14.07 1.16 -2.82
CA THR A 120 -12.98 0.29 -3.28
C THR A 120 -12.07 -0.01 -2.11
N LEU A 121 -11.89 -1.29 -1.78
CA LEU A 121 -11.04 -1.70 -0.66
C LEU A 121 -9.76 -2.34 -1.19
N LEU A 122 -8.61 -1.76 -0.83
CA LEU A 122 -7.30 -2.32 -1.12
C LEU A 122 -6.76 -2.96 0.17
N LYS A 123 -6.76 -4.29 0.22
CA LYS A 123 -6.37 -5.02 1.43
C LYS A 123 -4.86 -5.11 1.59
N ARG A 124 -4.43 -5.47 2.81
CA ARG A 124 -3.05 -5.46 3.28
C ARG A 124 -2.09 -6.05 2.26
N GLY A 125 -0.99 -5.34 2.00
CA GLY A 125 0.12 -5.84 1.18
C GLY A 125 -0.19 -6.03 -0.30
N CYS A 126 -1.40 -5.70 -0.78
CA CYS A 126 -1.69 -5.80 -2.20
C CYS A 126 -0.83 -4.81 -3.01
N SER A 127 -0.49 -5.21 -4.23
CA SER A 127 0.32 -4.41 -5.14
C SER A 127 -0.48 -4.09 -6.39
N ILE A 128 -0.65 -2.79 -6.65
CA ILE A 128 -1.24 -2.27 -7.88
C ILE A 128 -0.12 -1.87 -8.81
N GLY A 129 0.06 -2.59 -9.91
CA GLY A 129 1.14 -2.35 -10.86
C GLY A 129 1.08 -0.97 -11.53
N ALA A 130 2.22 -0.54 -12.07
CA ALA A 130 2.34 0.72 -12.81
C ALA A 130 1.25 0.83 -13.89
N ASN A 131 0.56 1.98 -13.94
CA ASN A 131 -0.48 2.27 -14.92
C ASN A 131 -1.66 1.25 -14.95
N ALA A 132 -1.83 0.42 -13.93
CA ALA A 132 -3.02 -0.43 -13.81
C ALA A 132 -4.25 0.41 -13.45
N THR A 133 -5.43 -0.01 -13.85
CA THR A 133 -6.70 0.66 -13.56
C THR A 133 -7.63 -0.23 -12.74
N ILE A 134 -8.16 0.31 -11.66
CA ILE A 134 -9.13 -0.35 -10.77
C ILE A 134 -10.50 0.30 -10.97
N VAL A 135 -11.43 -0.44 -11.57
CA VAL A 135 -12.85 -0.04 -11.60
C VAL A 135 -13.41 -0.13 -10.19
N CYS A 136 -14.11 0.89 -9.74
CA CYS A 136 -14.62 1.01 -8.38
C CYS A 136 -15.66 -0.04 -8.00
N GLY A 137 -15.95 -0.13 -6.70
CA GLY A 137 -16.97 -1.04 -6.18
C GLY A 137 -16.45 -2.44 -5.90
N ILE A 138 -15.13 -2.64 -5.92
CA ILE A 138 -14.48 -3.96 -5.77
C ILE A 138 -13.48 -3.98 -4.63
N THR A 139 -13.14 -5.19 -4.20
CA THR A 139 -12.08 -5.47 -3.24
C THR A 139 -10.88 -6.11 -3.92
N ILE A 140 -9.69 -5.58 -3.64
CA ILE A 140 -8.42 -6.21 -3.99
C ILE A 140 -7.90 -6.96 -2.78
N GLY A 141 -7.74 -8.28 -2.91
CA GLY A 141 -7.32 -9.20 -1.86
C GLY A 141 -5.94 -8.90 -1.28
N ARG A 142 -5.68 -9.43 -0.09
CA ARG A 142 -4.38 -9.30 0.61
C ARG A 142 -3.27 -9.87 -0.25
N TYR A 143 -2.17 -9.15 -0.36
CA TYR A 143 -1.01 -9.57 -1.17
C TYR A 143 -1.34 -9.93 -2.63
N ALA A 144 -2.53 -9.56 -3.14
CA ALA A 144 -2.84 -9.72 -4.54
C ALA A 144 -1.89 -8.83 -5.36
N PHE A 145 -1.56 -9.28 -6.57
CA PHE A 145 -0.61 -8.61 -7.43
C PHE A 145 -1.27 -8.28 -8.76
N ILE A 146 -1.58 -7.01 -8.97
CA ILE A 146 -2.12 -6.51 -10.23
C ILE A 146 -0.94 -6.13 -11.12
N GLY A 147 -0.80 -6.78 -12.26
CA GLY A 147 0.26 -6.48 -13.22
C GLY A 147 0.16 -5.06 -13.78
N ALA A 148 1.30 -4.54 -14.23
CA ALA A 148 1.35 -3.24 -14.90
C ALA A 148 0.38 -3.18 -16.09
N GLY A 149 -0.34 -2.07 -16.22
CA GLY A 149 -1.31 -1.84 -17.29
C GLY A 149 -2.59 -2.69 -17.25
N ALA A 150 -2.80 -3.52 -16.21
CA ALA A 150 -4.00 -4.34 -16.12
C ALA A 150 -5.25 -3.51 -15.80
N VAL A 151 -6.44 -3.94 -16.27
CA VAL A 151 -7.73 -3.31 -15.96
C VAL A 151 -8.60 -4.28 -15.18
N VAL A 152 -8.79 -4.01 -13.89
CA VAL A 152 -9.50 -4.88 -12.95
C VAL A 152 -10.92 -4.37 -12.77
N HIS A 153 -11.90 -5.26 -12.93
CA HIS A 153 -13.33 -4.92 -12.90
C HIS A 153 -14.18 -5.83 -12.00
N SER A 154 -13.54 -6.67 -11.19
CA SER A 154 -14.18 -7.61 -10.26
C SER A 154 -13.27 -7.85 -9.07
N ASP A 155 -13.84 -8.33 -7.97
CA ASP A 155 -13.07 -8.70 -6.78
C ASP A 155 -11.90 -9.63 -7.11
N VAL A 156 -10.78 -9.40 -6.43
CA VAL A 156 -9.54 -10.14 -6.62
C VAL A 156 -9.25 -10.95 -5.35
N PRO A 157 -9.09 -12.28 -5.44
CA PRO A 157 -8.73 -13.09 -4.28
C PRO A 157 -7.39 -12.70 -3.66
N ASP A 158 -7.22 -13.00 -2.36
CA ASP A 158 -5.93 -12.86 -1.67
C ASP A 158 -4.84 -13.61 -2.48
N TYR A 159 -3.65 -13.02 -2.62
CA TYR A 159 -2.50 -13.53 -3.38
C TYR A 159 -2.66 -13.69 -4.91
N ALA A 160 -3.82 -13.37 -5.49
CA ALA A 160 -4.03 -13.60 -6.92
C ALA A 160 -3.13 -12.70 -7.80
N LEU A 161 -2.50 -13.29 -8.82
CA LEU A 161 -1.80 -12.56 -9.88
C LEU A 161 -2.78 -12.22 -11.01
N MET A 162 -3.08 -10.95 -11.21
CA MET A 162 -4.04 -10.47 -12.21
C MET A 162 -3.33 -9.72 -13.34
N LEU A 163 -3.45 -10.20 -14.59
CA LEU A 163 -2.80 -9.59 -15.76
C LEU A 163 -3.80 -9.31 -16.90
N GLY A 164 -3.54 -8.25 -17.67
CA GLY A 164 -4.22 -7.96 -18.95
C GLY A 164 -5.42 -7.02 -18.89
N VAL A 165 -6.09 -6.85 -20.05
CA VAL A 165 -7.26 -5.98 -20.23
C VAL A 165 -8.35 -6.76 -21.00
N PRO A 166 -9.46 -7.16 -20.35
CA PRO A 166 -9.67 -7.11 -18.90
C PRO A 166 -8.71 -8.04 -18.15
N ALA A 167 -8.41 -7.72 -16.90
CA ALA A 167 -7.52 -8.51 -16.07
C ALA A 167 -8.10 -9.91 -15.82
N LYS A 168 -7.25 -10.92 -15.95
CA LYS A 168 -7.57 -12.31 -15.62
C LYS A 168 -6.52 -12.87 -14.68
N GLN A 169 -6.94 -13.74 -13.78
CA GLN A 169 -6.02 -14.44 -12.91
C GLN A 169 -5.10 -15.34 -13.75
N LYS A 170 -3.79 -15.26 -13.50
CA LYS A 170 -2.76 -16.09 -14.14
C LYS A 170 -2.07 -17.04 -13.18
N GLY A 171 -2.30 -16.88 -11.88
CA GLY A 171 -1.88 -17.78 -10.82
C GLY A 171 -1.79 -17.02 -9.51
N TRP A 172 -0.76 -17.29 -8.71
CA TRP A 172 -0.62 -16.81 -7.35
C TRP A 172 0.76 -16.19 -7.12
N MET A 173 0.81 -15.13 -6.30
CA MET A 173 2.04 -14.50 -5.83
C MET A 173 2.25 -14.77 -4.35
N SER A 174 3.49 -14.95 -3.92
CA SER A 174 3.85 -14.98 -2.50
C SER A 174 3.82 -13.57 -1.89
N ARG A 175 3.92 -13.48 -0.56
CA ARG A 175 4.10 -12.18 0.15
C ARG A 175 5.33 -11.40 -0.33
N HIS A 176 6.35 -12.08 -0.81
CA HIS A 176 7.59 -11.49 -1.34
C HIS A 176 7.50 -11.13 -2.83
N GLY A 177 6.33 -11.26 -3.45
CA GLY A 177 6.12 -10.89 -4.85
C GLY A 177 6.67 -11.91 -5.85
N HIS A 178 6.86 -13.17 -5.44
CA HIS A 178 7.31 -14.24 -6.33
C HIS A 178 6.14 -15.08 -6.83
N PHE A 179 6.17 -15.40 -8.12
CA PHE A 179 5.13 -16.25 -8.71
C PHE A 179 5.27 -17.67 -8.19
N LEU A 180 4.24 -18.17 -7.53
CA LEU A 180 4.22 -19.50 -6.93
C LEU A 180 3.94 -20.54 -8.03
N LYS A 181 4.90 -21.42 -8.24
CA LYS A 181 4.86 -22.53 -9.20
C LYS A 181 5.12 -23.85 -8.47
N ASN A 182 4.93 -24.95 -9.19
CA ASN A 182 5.43 -26.28 -8.81
C ASN A 182 4.97 -26.74 -7.41
N PRO A 183 3.65 -26.93 -7.19
CA PRO A 183 3.19 -27.56 -5.96
C PRO A 183 3.82 -28.95 -5.80
N ASP A 184 4.12 -29.33 -4.55
CA ASP A 184 4.57 -30.68 -4.21
C ASP A 184 3.42 -31.71 -4.28
N SER A 185 3.67 -32.94 -3.84
CA SER A 185 2.66 -34.01 -3.84
C SER A 185 1.44 -33.73 -2.94
N GLU A 186 1.56 -32.81 -1.99
CA GLU A 186 0.47 -32.39 -1.09
C GLU A 186 -0.20 -31.09 -1.56
N GLY A 187 0.26 -30.50 -2.66
CA GLY A 187 -0.30 -29.25 -3.20
C GLY A 187 0.36 -27.99 -2.64
N VAL A 188 1.43 -28.11 -1.85
CA VAL A 188 2.11 -27.00 -1.19
C VAL A 188 3.13 -26.37 -2.12
N MET A 189 3.12 -25.05 -2.23
CA MET A 189 4.08 -24.24 -2.98
C MET A 189 4.99 -23.48 -2.02
N ILE A 190 6.25 -23.31 -2.39
CA ILE A 190 7.26 -22.65 -1.53
C ILE A 190 7.73 -21.36 -2.21
N CYS A 191 7.72 -20.25 -1.48
CA CYS A 191 8.32 -19.01 -1.95
C CYS A 191 9.83 -19.18 -2.10
N PRO A 192 10.42 -18.89 -3.29
CA PRO A 192 11.83 -19.11 -3.53
C PRO A 192 12.74 -18.21 -2.66
N GLU A 193 12.27 -17.03 -2.27
CA GLU A 193 13.01 -16.10 -1.41
C GLU A 193 12.80 -16.40 0.08
N SER A 194 11.57 -16.26 0.58
CA SER A 194 11.30 -16.35 2.03
C SER A 194 11.10 -17.74 2.58
N LYS A 195 11.01 -18.76 1.71
CA LYS A 195 10.75 -20.16 2.08
C LYS A 195 9.41 -20.40 2.79
N LEU A 196 8.52 -19.41 2.79
CA LEU A 196 7.15 -19.57 3.27
C LEU A 196 6.38 -20.54 2.35
N HIS A 197 5.53 -21.34 2.96
CA HIS A 197 4.68 -22.37 2.38
C HIS A 197 3.28 -21.82 2.14
N TYR A 198 2.71 -22.20 1.01
CA TYR A 198 1.39 -21.77 0.58
C TYR A 198 0.61 -22.94 0.03
N GLU A 199 -0.70 -22.92 0.26
CA GLU A 199 -1.61 -23.95 -0.23
C GLU A 199 -2.88 -23.29 -0.78
N VAL A 200 -3.46 -23.87 -1.82
CA VAL A 200 -4.77 -23.46 -2.33
C VAL A 200 -5.85 -24.36 -1.72
N ARG A 201 -6.75 -23.77 -0.93
CA ARG A 201 -7.95 -24.45 -0.40
C ARG A 201 -9.20 -23.73 -0.89
N ASP A 202 -10.16 -24.49 -1.40
CA ASP A 202 -11.42 -23.96 -1.96
C ASP A 202 -11.22 -22.83 -2.99
N GLY A 203 -10.15 -22.91 -3.78
CA GLY A 203 -9.82 -21.93 -4.81
C GLY A 203 -9.15 -20.64 -4.31
N VAL A 204 -8.77 -20.58 -3.03
CA VAL A 204 -8.08 -19.43 -2.42
C VAL A 204 -6.72 -19.86 -1.88
N LEU A 205 -5.68 -19.08 -2.16
CA LEU A 205 -4.36 -19.33 -1.59
C LEU A 205 -4.28 -18.78 -0.15
N SER A 206 -3.67 -19.52 0.75
CA SER A 206 -3.30 -19.09 2.10
C SER A 206 -1.84 -19.38 2.42
N CYS A 207 -1.24 -18.60 3.30
CA CYS A 207 0.11 -18.83 3.83
C CYS A 207 0.02 -19.77 5.04
N LEU A 208 0.80 -20.85 5.06
CA LEU A 208 0.74 -21.86 6.13
C LEU A 208 1.57 -21.47 7.37
N ASP A 209 2.62 -20.67 7.20
CA ASP A 209 3.53 -20.35 8.30
C ASP A 209 3.15 -19.07 9.07
N GLN A 210 2.28 -18.21 8.51
CA GLN A 210 1.91 -16.90 9.08
C GLN A 210 0.48 -16.51 8.69
N GLY A 211 -0.25 -15.87 9.59
CA GLY A 211 -1.58 -15.35 9.33
C GLY A 211 -1.54 -14.15 8.37
N GLU A 212 -2.56 -13.98 7.54
CA GLU A 212 -2.59 -12.97 6.47
C GLU A 212 -2.61 -11.51 6.98
N ASN A 213 -2.87 -11.30 8.27
CA ASN A 213 -2.82 -9.98 8.91
C ASN A 213 -1.52 -9.75 9.70
N ASP A 214 -0.66 -10.76 9.82
CA ASP A 214 0.60 -10.65 10.54
C ASP A 214 1.59 -9.83 9.72
N SER A 215 2.25 -8.87 10.37
CA SER A 215 3.37 -8.15 9.78
C SER A 215 4.49 -9.11 9.41
N LEU A 216 5.16 -8.82 8.30
CA LEU A 216 6.31 -9.62 7.90
C LEU A 216 7.45 -9.46 8.92
N PRO A 217 8.11 -10.55 9.36
CA PRO A 217 9.26 -10.47 10.24
C PRO A 217 10.34 -9.55 9.67
N SER A 218 11.00 -8.76 10.53
CA SER A 218 11.94 -7.71 10.12
C SER A 218 13.11 -8.22 9.27
N GLU A 219 13.56 -9.45 9.55
CA GLU A 219 14.60 -10.17 8.85
C GLU A 219 14.19 -10.61 7.44
N LEU A 220 12.89 -10.75 7.18
CA LEU A 220 12.34 -11.06 5.87
C LEU A 220 11.92 -9.81 5.10
N ALA A 221 11.97 -8.62 5.71
CA ALA A 221 11.55 -7.36 5.10
C ALA A 221 12.64 -6.69 4.22
N ILE A 222 13.82 -7.30 4.13
CA ILE A 222 14.96 -6.80 3.35
C ILE A 222 15.31 -7.83 2.27
N GLY A 223 15.21 -7.42 1.01
CA GLY A 223 15.68 -8.23 -0.12
C GLY A 223 17.20 -8.18 -0.24
N HIS A 224 17.83 -9.34 -0.48
CA HIS A 224 19.28 -9.48 -0.59
C HIS A 224 19.77 -9.91 -1.98
N GLU A 225 18.86 -10.41 -2.82
CA GLU A 225 19.12 -10.89 -4.19
C GLU A 225 18.19 -10.14 -5.16
N PHE A 226 18.55 -10.07 -6.45
CA PHE A 226 17.67 -9.47 -7.45
C PHE A 226 16.53 -10.43 -7.81
N TYR A 227 15.38 -9.88 -8.21
CA TYR A 227 14.23 -10.69 -8.63
C TYR A 227 14.59 -11.71 -9.74
N ASP A 228 15.48 -11.34 -10.66
CA ASP A 228 15.92 -12.20 -11.75
C ASP A 228 16.72 -13.43 -11.27
N ASP A 229 17.41 -13.33 -10.13
CA ASP A 229 18.19 -14.43 -9.54
C ASP A 229 17.30 -15.58 -9.03
N PHE A 230 15.98 -15.35 -8.93
CA PHE A 230 14.99 -16.34 -8.50
C PHE A 230 14.19 -16.96 -9.66
N LYS A 231 14.29 -16.43 -10.89
CA LYS A 231 13.48 -16.92 -12.02
C LYS A 231 13.83 -18.36 -12.45
N ASP A 232 15.08 -18.76 -12.20
CA ASP A 232 15.65 -20.06 -12.58
C ASP A 232 15.71 -21.06 -11.42
N LYS A 233 15.29 -20.67 -10.21
CA LYS A 233 15.22 -21.51 -9.00
C LYS A 233 13.82 -22.08 -8.81
#